data_AF-A0A2H4SJD5-F1
#
_entry.id   AF-A0A2H4SJD5-F1
#
_cell.length_a   1.000
_cell.length_b   1.000
_cell.length_c   1.000
_cell.angle_alpha   90.00
_cell.angle_beta   90.00
_cell.angle_gamma   90.00
#
_symmetry.space_group_name_H-M   'P 1'
#
loop_
_entity.id
_entity.type
_entity.pdbx_description
1 polymer ?
#
loop_
_entity_poly.entity_id
_entity_poly.type
_entity_poly.pdbx_seq_one_letter_code
_entity_poly.pdbx_strand_id
1 'polypeptide(L)' 'MADHVENLIDVPKEFIREGIQFMNKCQKPDRKEFIKISQAIAMGFVAMGTVGYLVKLIHIPINNILVAGA' A
#
# COMPACT_ATOMS: atom_id res chain seq x y z
N MET A 1 34.26 -25.51 2.58
CA MET A 1 33.73 -24.25 2.00
C MET A 1 32.34 -24.45 1.37
N ALA A 2 31.89 -25.67 1.09
CA ALA A 2 30.50 -25.95 0.71
C ALA A 2 29.54 -25.89 1.92
N ASP A 3 30.02 -26.26 3.12
CA ASP A 3 29.23 -26.36 4.34
C ASP A 3 28.65 -25.00 4.80
N HIS A 4 29.37 -23.90 4.57
CA HIS A 4 28.90 -22.57 4.96
C HIS A 4 27.87 -21.98 3.99
N VAL A 5 27.89 -22.42 2.73
CA VAL A 5 26.92 -22.01 1.71
C VAL A 5 25.62 -22.80 1.88
N GLU A 6 25.69 -24.08 2.22
CA GLU A 6 24.51 -24.92 2.51
C GLU A 6 23.74 -24.41 3.74
N ASN A 7 24.45 -24.12 4.84
CA ASN A 7 23.86 -23.51 6.04
C ASN A 7 23.20 -22.13 5.76
N LEU A 8 23.74 -21.34 4.84
CA LEU A 8 23.15 -20.04 4.48
C LEU A 8 21.88 -20.19 3.64
N ILE A 9 21.70 -21.31 2.92
CA ILE A 9 20.50 -21.62 2.12
C ILE A 9 19.40 -22.24 2.99
N ASP A 10 19.75 -22.96 4.06
CA ASP A 10 18.76 -23.54 4.97
C ASP A 10 18.00 -22.50 5.79
N VAL A 11 18.66 -21.42 6.24
CA VAL A 11 18.01 -20.32 6.98
C VAL A 11 16.83 -19.68 6.23
N PRO A 12 16.96 -19.20 4.97
CA PRO A 12 15.84 -18.62 4.23
C PRO A 12 14.75 -19.67 3.91
N LYS A 13 15.13 -20.94 3.77
CA LYS A 13 14.18 -22.03 3.53
C LYS A 13 13.32 -22.32 4.75
N GLU A 14 13.91 -22.34 5.95
CA GLU A 14 13.17 -22.43 7.21
C GLU A 14 12.28 -21.20 7.42
N PHE A 15 12.80 -19.98 7.17
CA PHE A 15 12.01 -18.76 7.29
C PHE A 15 10.76 -18.74 6.40
N ILE A 16 10.87 -19.19 5.15
CA ILE A 16 9.70 -19.30 4.26
C ILE A 16 8.71 -20.33 4.78
N ARG A 17 9.21 -21.48 5.26
CA ARG A 17 8.36 -22.54 5.81
C ARG A 17 7.60 -22.05 7.05
N GLU A 18 8.28 -21.36 7.96
CA GLU A 18 7.68 -20.73 9.13
C GLU A 18 6.70 -19.61 8.75
N GLY A 19 7.03 -18.80 7.75
CA GLY A 19 6.16 -17.75 7.21
C GLY A 19 4.86 -18.30 6.62
N ILE A 20 4.92 -19.42 5.91
CA ILE A 20 3.71 -20.10 5.39
C ILE A 20 2.86 -20.65 6.54
N GLN A 21 3.49 -21.27 7.56
CA GLN A 21 2.76 -21.74 8.73
C GLN A 21 2.10 -20.61 9.50
N PHE A 22 2.78 -19.48 9.64
CA PHE A 22 2.24 -18.27 10.25
C PHE A 22 1.03 -17.74 9.47
N MET A 23 1.16 -17.56 8.15
CA MET A 23 0.07 -17.09 7.28
C MET A 23 -1.15 -18.01 7.31
N ASN A 24 -0.95 -19.31 7.50
CA ASN A 24 -2.04 -20.28 7.64
C ASN A 24 -2.73 -20.23 9.01
N LYS A 25 -2.04 -19.76 10.06
CA LYS A 25 -2.61 -19.53 11.40
C LYS A 25 -3.34 -18.19 11.52
N CYS A 26 -3.06 -17.22 10.64
CA CYS A 26 -3.74 -15.94 10.65
C CYS A 26 -5.23 -16.09 10.31
N GLN A 27 -6.09 -15.36 11.04
CA GLN A 27 -7.50 -15.23 10.71
C GLN A 27 -7.63 -14.45 9.39
N LYS A 28 -8.10 -15.12 8.34
CA LYS A 28 -8.35 -14.47 7.04
C LYS A 28 -9.69 -13.72 7.12
N PRO A 29 -9.77 -12.51 6.56
CA PRO A 29 -11.00 -11.73 6.61
C PRO A 29 -12.12 -12.43 5.83
N ASP A 30 -13.31 -12.42 6.39
CA ASP A 30 -14.50 -12.90 5.71
C ASP A 30 -14.94 -11.93 4.60
N ARG A 31 -15.74 -12.42 3.63
CA ARG A 31 -16.22 -11.60 2.51
C ARG A 31 -16.91 -10.30 2.97
N LYS A 32 -17.67 -10.37 4.07
CA LYS A 32 -18.38 -9.21 4.63
C LYS A 32 -17.41 -8.18 5.23
N GLU A 33 -16.39 -8.63 5.94
CA GLU A 33 -15.38 -7.76 6.53
C GLU A 33 -14.54 -7.09 5.44
N PHE A 34 -14.14 -7.86 4.43
CA PHE A 34 -13.38 -7.35 3.30
C PHE A 34 -14.16 -6.25 2.55
N ILE A 35 -15.45 -6.46 2.26
CA ILE A 35 -16.29 -5.46 1.59
C ILE A 35 -16.42 -4.20 2.45
N LYS A 36 -16.63 -4.34 3.76
CA LYS A 36 -16.78 -3.19 4.66
C LYS A 36 -15.49 -2.34 4.73
N ILE A 37 -14.34 -2.99 4.83
CA ILE A 37 -13.04 -2.32 4.85
C ILE A 37 -12.77 -1.66 3.49
N SER A 38 -13.01 -2.38 2.39
CA SER A 38 -12.83 -1.87 1.04
C SER A 38 -13.71 -0.64 0.76
N GLN A 39 -14.97 -0.64 1.21
CA GLN A 39 -15.87 0.51 1.09
C GLN A 39 -15.35 1.74 1.85
N ALA A 40 -14.85 1.55 3.07
CA ALA A 40 -14.27 2.63 3.87
C ALA A 40 -13.03 3.23 3.18
N ILE A 41 -12.14 2.38 2.66
CA ILE A 41 -10.95 2.81 1.93
C ILE A 41 -11.35 3.54 0.64
N ALA A 42 -12.32 3.02 -0.12
CA ALA A 42 -12.78 3.64 -1.35
C ALA A 42 -13.36 5.03 -1.11
N MET A 43 -14.17 5.20 -0.06
CA MET A 43 -14.70 6.50 0.33
C MET A 43 -13.58 7.49 0.69
N GLY A 44 -12.58 7.04 1.46
CA GLY A 44 -11.40 7.85 1.79
C GLY A 44 -10.60 8.27 0.57
N PHE A 45 -10.38 7.35 -0.37
CA PHE A 45 -9.66 7.63 -1.62
C PHE A 45 -10.40 8.65 -2.48
N VAL A 46 -11.73 8.50 -2.62
CA VAL A 46 -12.55 9.47 -3.37
C VAL A 46 -12.51 10.84 -2.70
N ALA A 47 -12.61 10.92 -1.38
CA ALA A 47 -12.54 12.19 -0.65
C ALA A 47 -11.19 12.89 -0.83
N MET A 48 -10.08 12.20 -0.55
CA MET A 48 -8.74 12.77 -0.70
C MET A 48 -8.41 13.13 -2.16
N GLY A 49 -8.81 12.26 -3.10
CA GLY A 49 -8.62 12.50 -4.53
C GLY A 49 -9.38 13.73 -5.03
N THR A 50 -10.63 13.90 -4.59
CA THR A 50 -11.45 15.06 -4.96
C THR A 50 -10.86 16.35 -4.40
N VAL A 51 -10.47 16.36 -3.12
CA VAL A 51 -9.84 17.53 -2.49
C VAL A 51 -8.54 17.90 -3.22
N GLY A 52 -7.67 16.94 -3.51
CA GLY A 52 -6.43 17.18 -4.24
C GLY A 52 -6.67 17.73 -5.66
N TYR A 53 -7.68 17.22 -6.37
CA TYR A 53 -8.04 17.69 -7.70
C TYR A 53 -8.55 19.14 -7.68
N LEU A 54 -9.44 19.49 -6.75
CA LEU A 54 -9.97 20.85 -6.61
C LEU A 54 -8.88 21.85 -6.25
N VAL A 55 -8.03 21.50 -5.28
CA VAL A 55 -6.89 22.33 -4.89
C VAL A 55 -6.01 22.57 -6.12
N LYS A 56 -5.65 21.52 -6.85
CA LYS A 56 -4.80 21.64 -8.04
C LYS A 56 -5.45 22.48 -9.14
N LEU A 57 -6.75 22.32 -9.38
CA LEU A 57 -7.49 23.12 -10.36
C LEU A 57 -7.44 24.63 -10.04
N ILE A 58 -7.56 25.02 -8.78
CA ILE A 58 -7.50 26.42 -8.37
C ILE A 58 -6.07 26.97 -8.49
N HIS A 59 -5.06 26.17 -8.18
CA HIS A 59 -3.67 26.63 -8.19
C HIS A 59 -3.08 26.81 -9.59
N ILE A 60 -3.57 26.09 -10.61
CA ILE A 60 -3.11 26.24 -12.01
C ILE A 60 -3.26 27.68 -12.54
N PRO A 61 -4.47 28.30 -12.52
CA PRO A 61 -4.64 29.67 -13.00
C PRO A 61 -3.93 30.68 -12.12
N ILE A 62 -3.89 30.46 -10.79
CA ILE A 62 -3.16 31.36 -9.87
C ILE A 62 -1.67 31.39 -10.23
N ASN A 63 -1.05 30.22 -10.44
CA ASN A 63 0.35 30.14 -10.85
C ASN A 63 0.57 30.79 -12.21
N ASN A 64 -0.35 30.62 -13.16
CA ASN A 64 -0.25 31.24 -14.48
C ASN A 64 -0.34 32.79 -14.42
N ILE A 65 -1.17 33.34 -13.54
CA ILE A 65 -1.29 34.80 -13.35
C ILE A 65 -0.06 35.36 -12.61
N LEU A 66 0.40 34.67 -11.56
CA LEU A 66 1.57 35.10 -10.79
C LEU A 66 2.86 35.02 -11.59
N VAL A 67 3.04 33.98 -12.41
CA VAL A 67 4.27 33.80 -13.21
C VAL A 67 4.30 34.69 -14.45
N ALA A 68 3.13 35.04 -15.02
CA ALA A 68 3.04 35.93 -16.18
C ALA A 68 3.05 37.43 -15.81
N GLY A 69 2.79 37.77 -14.54
CA GLY A 69 2.85 39.14 -14.02
C GLY A 69 4.23 39.55 -13.48
N ALA A 70 5.23 38.67 -13.56
CA ALA A 70 6.62 38.91 -13.18
C ALA A 70 7.51 39.12 -14.42
#